data_AF-A0AAV4JS97-F1
#
_entry.id   AF-A0AAV4JS97-F1
#
_cell.length_a   1.000
_cell.length_b   1.000
_cell.length_c   1.000
_cell.angle_alpha   90.00
_cell.angle_beta   90.00
_cell.angle_gamma   90.00
#
_symmetry.space_group_name_H-M   'P 1'
#
loop_
_entity.id
_entity.type
_entity.pdbx_description
1 polymer ?
#
loop_
_entity_poly.entity_id
_entity_poly.type
_entity_poly.pdbx_seq_one_letter_code
_entity_poly.pdbx_strand_id
1 'polypeptide(L)'
;MKLLLEGPLADKKDKKKEAYFLINIGQQGRDIFNTWEKTDAEKTIGNLFEKFKFYCTPKKRLTTLRYRFNSRQQAESETIDQFVTALKLLAEGCEFGDLQPSLIRDRVICGTKECSIKERLLQEDDPTLEKALKIARSLEASKLDLSSMGTAVRVHAVRAPRKEKPQLKTNSRQLPHILKQHQHQKHSQAQTPPSEILPQLWKSTAPSVAMPCARSNVQLLQKTEPLQKDV
;
A
#
# COMPACT_ATOMS: atom_id res chain seq x y z
N MET A 1 32.25 8.67 29.64
CA MET A 1 32.46 10.14 29.59
C MET A 1 31.99 10.89 30.82
N LYS A 2 30.77 10.65 31.33
CA LYS A 2 30.29 11.25 32.58
C LYS A 2 31.28 11.07 33.77
N LEU A 3 31.77 9.84 33.96
CA LEU A 3 32.79 9.50 34.97
C LEU A 3 34.13 10.26 34.81
N LEU A 4 34.53 10.61 33.58
CA LEU A 4 35.78 11.32 33.32
C LEU A 4 35.67 12.82 33.67
N LEU A 5 34.50 13.41 33.40
CA LEU A 5 34.21 14.83 33.63
C LEU A 5 33.86 15.13 35.09
N GLU A 6 33.20 14.20 35.79
CA GLU A 6 32.78 14.31 37.18
C GLU A 6 33.82 13.80 38.19
N GLY A 7 34.83 13.05 37.72
CA GLY A 7 35.92 12.54 38.56
C GLY A 7 37.18 13.41 38.47
N PRO A 8 38.27 12.95 37.82
CA PRO A 8 39.57 13.65 37.83
C PRO A 8 39.57 15.07 37.25
N LEU A 9 38.53 15.41 36.48
CA LEU A 9 38.39 16.70 35.83
C LEU A 9 37.34 17.60 36.48
N ALA A 10 36.68 17.19 37.58
CA ALA A 10 35.57 17.92 38.20
C ALA A 10 35.90 19.41 38.43
N ASP A 11 37.06 19.69 39.03
CA ASP A 11 37.50 21.04 39.39
C ASP A 11 38.22 21.81 38.26
N LYS A 12 38.34 21.20 37.07
CA LYS A 12 39.07 21.82 35.95
C LYS A 12 38.16 22.78 35.18
N LYS A 13 38.78 23.85 34.66
CA LYS A 13 38.13 24.81 33.75
C LYS A 13 37.62 24.11 32.48
N ASP A 14 36.53 24.60 31.91
CA ASP A 14 35.86 23.98 30.75
C ASP A 14 36.77 23.77 29.55
N LYS A 15 37.70 24.69 29.28
CA LYS A 15 38.71 24.54 28.22
C LYS A 15 39.55 23.26 28.36
N LYS A 16 39.88 22.86 29.60
CA LYS A 16 40.61 21.61 29.85
C LYS A 16 39.68 20.40 29.65
N LYS A 17 38.45 20.46 30.16
CA LYS A 17 37.44 19.41 29.99
C LYS A 17 37.14 19.13 28.51
N GLU A 18 37.01 20.19 27.71
CA GLU A 18 36.86 20.15 26.26
C GLU A 18 38.05 19.47 25.57
N ALA A 19 39.28 19.89 25.88
CA ALA A 19 40.48 19.29 25.31
C ALA A 19 40.56 17.78 25.61
N TYR A 20 40.34 17.38 26.87
CA TYR A 20 40.29 15.96 27.24
C TYR A 20 39.17 15.22 26.53
N PHE A 21 38.00 15.84 26.36
CA PHE A 21 36.89 15.26 25.61
C PHE A 21 37.26 15.00 24.15
N LEU A 22 37.86 15.99 23.47
CA LEU A 22 38.30 15.88 22.08
C LEU A 22 39.47 14.89 21.88
N ILE A 23 40.28 14.65 22.90
CA ILE A 23 41.28 13.58 22.90
C ILE A 23 40.58 12.22 22.90
N ASN A 24 39.61 12.03 23.80
CA ASN A 24 38.92 10.75 24.00
C ASN A 24 37.98 10.37 22.84
N ILE A 25 37.39 11.35 22.14
CA ILE A 25 36.50 11.07 20.99
C ILE A 25 37.26 10.63 19.73
N GLY A 26 38.58 10.83 19.69
CA GLY A 26 39.43 10.43 18.58
C GLY A 26 39.42 11.39 17.38
N GLN A 27 40.14 11.02 16.32
CA GLN A 27 40.37 11.89 15.17
C GLN A 27 39.09 12.28 14.43
N GLN A 28 38.22 11.30 14.15
CA GLN A 28 36.96 11.56 13.44
C GLN A 28 36.06 12.56 14.19
N GLY A 29 35.99 12.46 15.52
CA GLY A 29 35.23 13.41 16.32
C GLY A 29 35.84 14.82 16.30
N ARG A 30 37.18 14.94 16.27
CA ARG A 30 37.85 16.24 16.11
C ARG A 30 37.62 16.86 14.74
N ASP A 31 37.61 16.05 13.69
CA ASP A 31 37.32 16.52 12.33
C ASP A 31 35.90 17.10 12.26
N ILE A 32 34.91 16.39 12.82
CA ILE A 32 33.53 16.87 12.95
C ILE A 32 33.48 18.17 13.77
N PHE A 33 34.14 18.22 14.92
CA PHE A 33 34.18 19.41 15.77
C PHE A 33 34.72 20.65 15.04
N ASN A 34 35.71 20.46 14.16
CA ASN A 34 36.31 21.55 13.38
C ASN A 34 35.39 22.09 12.27
N THR A 35 34.34 21.36 11.89
CA THR A 35 33.34 21.84 10.91
C THR A 35 32.30 22.78 11.52
N TRP A 36 32.21 22.86 12.85
CA TRP A 36 31.18 23.67 13.51
C TRP A 36 31.62 25.13 13.67
N GLU A 37 30.67 26.06 13.49
CA GLU A 37 30.85 27.45 13.89
C GLU A 37 30.98 27.53 15.42
N LYS A 38 31.99 28.26 15.90
CA LYS A 38 32.35 28.34 17.32
C LYS A 38 31.98 29.72 17.85
N THR A 39 30.85 29.84 18.56
CA THR A 39 30.48 31.05 19.31
C THR A 39 30.98 30.94 20.76
N ASP A 40 31.29 32.07 21.42
CA ASP A 40 31.82 32.08 22.79
C ASP A 40 30.82 31.50 23.83
N ALA A 41 29.52 31.57 23.56
CA ALA A 41 28.46 31.03 24.40
C ALA A 41 28.29 29.50 24.31
N GLU A 42 28.87 28.86 23.29
CA GLU A 42 28.77 27.40 23.07
C GLU A 42 29.90 26.58 23.72
N LYS A 43 30.86 27.25 24.36
CA LYS A 43 32.11 26.65 24.89
C LYS A 43 31.97 25.92 26.24
N THR A 44 30.75 25.53 26.62
CA THR A 44 30.54 24.68 27.78
C THR A 44 30.60 23.21 27.36
N ILE A 45 31.26 22.37 28.16
CA ILE A 45 31.37 20.93 27.90
C ILE A 45 30.01 20.24 27.73
N GLY A 46 28.97 20.73 28.42
CA GLY A 46 27.60 20.23 28.28
C GLY A 46 27.01 20.48 26.89
N ASN A 47 27.16 21.71 26.38
CA ASN A 47 26.69 22.08 25.03
C ASN A 47 27.43 21.28 23.96
N LEU A 48 28.74 21.09 24.13
CA LEU A 48 29.55 20.25 23.26
C LEU A 48 29.04 18.81 23.22
N PHE A 49 28.73 18.25 24.39
CA PHE A 49 28.21 16.89 24.50
C PHE A 49 26.85 16.73 23.82
N GLU A 50 25.93 17.67 24.03
CA GLU A 50 24.61 17.64 23.37
C GLU A 50 24.73 17.82 21.85
N LYS A 51 25.66 18.66 21.35
CA LYS A 51 25.91 18.83 19.91
C LYS A 51 26.45 17.54 19.27
N PHE A 52 27.38 16.85 19.95
CA PHE A 52 27.86 15.54 19.52
C PHE A 52 26.78 14.47 19.59
N LYS A 53 25.98 14.45 20.66
CA LYS A 53 24.84 13.53 20.80
C LYS A 53 23.83 13.74 19.68
N PHE A 54 23.50 14.98 19.33
CA PHE A 54 22.62 15.31 18.21
C PHE A 54 23.21 14.86 16.87
N TYR A 55 24.50 15.15 16.63
CA TYR A 55 25.18 14.76 15.40
C TYR A 55 25.24 13.24 15.22
N CYS A 56 25.56 12.51 16.29
CA CYS A 56 25.68 11.06 16.29
C CYS A 56 24.32 10.33 16.41
N THR A 57 23.24 11.04 16.74
CA THR A 57 21.90 10.44 16.75
C THR A 57 21.46 10.21 15.31
N PRO A 58 21.17 8.96 14.90
CA PRO A 58 20.63 8.71 13.57
C PRO A 58 19.35 9.53 13.39
N LYS A 59 19.33 10.44 12.41
CA LYS A 59 18.11 11.20 12.10
C LYS A 59 17.00 10.22 11.76
N LYS A 60 15.94 10.18 12.58
CA LYS A 60 14.72 9.42 12.25
C LYS A 60 14.18 9.94 10.92
N ARG A 61 14.25 9.12 9.88
CA ARG A 61 13.68 9.45 8.57
C ARG A 61 12.19 9.17 8.61
N LEU A 62 11.39 10.14 9.06
CA LEU A 62 9.93 10.03 9.14
C LEU A 62 9.32 9.50 7.83
N THR A 63 9.81 9.98 6.69
CA THR A 63 9.41 9.48 5.36
C THR A 63 9.60 7.97 5.22
N THR A 64 10.72 7.43 5.67
CA THR A 64 11.01 5.99 5.61
C THR A 64 10.11 5.20 6.56
N LEU A 65 9.84 5.73 7.76
CA LEU A 65 8.97 5.08 8.74
C LEU A 65 7.51 5.01 8.23
N ARG A 66 6.99 6.15 7.74
CA ARG A 66 5.65 6.22 7.14
C ARG A 66 5.53 5.38 5.88
N TYR A 67 6.58 5.33 5.06
CA TYR A 67 6.63 4.42 3.92
C TYR A 67 6.51 2.96 4.37
N ARG A 68 7.31 2.52 5.35
CA ARG A 68 7.24 1.15 5.88
C ARG A 68 5.87 0.81 6.46
N PHE A 69 5.24 1.74 7.19
CA PHE A 69 3.87 1.59 7.69
C PHE A 69 2.87 1.43 6.53
N ASN A 70 2.89 2.33 5.55
CA ASN A 70 1.94 2.34 4.45
C ASN A 70 2.12 1.17 3.47
N SER A 71 3.33 0.63 3.36
CA SER A 71 3.64 -0.54 2.52
C SER A 71 3.43 -1.87 3.23
N ARG A 72 3.02 -1.88 4.50
CA ARG A 72 2.87 -3.11 5.28
C ARG A 72 1.62 -3.88 4.85
N GLN A 73 1.82 -5.12 4.39
CA GLN A 73 0.78 -6.08 3.98
C GLN A 73 0.88 -7.35 4.83
N GLN A 74 -0.24 -7.93 5.24
CA GLN A 74 -0.30 -9.17 6.02
C GLN A 74 0.32 -10.32 5.23
N ALA A 75 1.21 -11.09 5.87
CA ALA A 75 1.81 -12.26 5.23
C ALA A 75 0.85 -13.46 5.23
N GLU A 76 1.03 -14.40 4.29
CA GLU A 76 0.17 -15.58 4.11
C GLU A 76 0.00 -16.41 5.38
N SER A 77 1.05 -16.59 6.17
CA SER A 77 1.03 -17.33 7.44
C SER A 77 0.76 -16.46 8.67
N GLU A 78 0.63 -15.15 8.50
CA GLU A 78 0.45 -14.21 9.60
C GLU A 78 -1.01 -14.09 10.00
N THR A 79 -1.29 -14.11 11.32
CA THR A 79 -2.63 -13.88 11.86
C THR A 79 -2.99 -12.39 11.89
N ILE A 80 -4.27 -12.07 12.01
CA ILE A 80 -4.72 -10.67 12.11
C ILE A 80 -4.08 -9.97 13.32
N ASP A 81 -3.97 -10.63 14.47
CA ASP A 81 -3.39 -10.03 15.68
C ASP A 81 -1.88 -9.77 15.55
N GLN A 82 -1.15 -10.67 14.90
CA GLN A 82 0.28 -10.46 14.60
C GLN A 82 0.47 -9.27 13.65
N PHE A 83 -0.34 -9.20 12.60
CA PHE A 83 -0.31 -8.12 11.63
C PHE A 83 -0.56 -6.76 12.29
N VAL A 84 -1.60 -6.67 13.12
CA VAL A 84 -1.98 -5.44 13.83
C VAL A 84 -0.92 -5.04 14.85
N THR A 85 -0.31 -6.00 15.54
CA THR A 85 0.82 -5.74 16.45
C THR A 85 1.99 -5.14 15.68
N ALA A 86 2.35 -5.71 14.53
CA ALA A 86 3.40 -5.15 13.67
C ALA A 86 3.06 -3.73 13.18
N LEU A 87 1.80 -3.45 12.83
CA LEU A 87 1.35 -2.10 12.46
C LEU A 87 1.49 -1.10 13.61
N LYS A 88 1.11 -1.49 14.84
CA LYS A 88 1.27 -0.65 16.03
C LYS A 88 2.74 -0.30 16.28
N LEU A 89 3.63 -1.28 16.20
CA LEU A 89 5.08 -1.09 16.35
C LEU A 89 5.65 -0.16 15.27
N LEU A 90 5.19 -0.27 14.02
CA LEU A 90 5.62 0.64 12.96
C LEU A 90 5.08 2.06 13.16
N ALA A 91 3.88 2.21 13.72
CA ALA A 91 3.23 3.49 13.94
C ALA A 91 3.89 4.34 15.05
N GLU A 92 4.50 3.73 16.07
CA GLU A 92 5.16 4.43 17.20
C GLU A 92 6.19 5.48 16.73
N GLY A 93 6.92 5.19 15.64
CA GLY A 93 7.93 6.09 15.09
C GLY A 93 7.42 7.10 14.06
N CYS A 94 6.13 7.04 13.68
CA CYS A 94 5.61 7.78 12.53
C CYS A 94 5.05 9.17 12.85
N GLU A 95 4.96 9.52 14.15
CA GLU A 95 4.41 10.79 14.62
C GLU A 95 2.99 11.05 14.07
N PHE A 96 2.10 10.06 14.23
CA PHE A 96 0.71 10.16 13.76
C PHE A 96 -0.23 10.87 14.74
N GLY A 97 0.15 10.97 16.01
CA GLY A 97 -0.70 11.57 17.05
C GLY A 97 -2.06 10.88 17.15
N ASP A 98 -3.12 11.66 17.30
CA ASP A 98 -4.49 11.17 17.52
C ASP A 98 -5.07 10.40 16.32
N LEU A 99 -4.47 10.54 15.13
CA LEU A 99 -4.86 9.80 13.93
C LEU A 99 -4.30 8.37 13.92
N GLN A 100 -3.43 7.99 14.85
CA GLN A 100 -2.83 6.67 14.86
C GLN A 100 -3.86 5.52 14.80
N PRO A 101 -4.96 5.52 15.58
CA PRO A 101 -5.94 4.44 15.53
C PRO A 101 -6.68 4.34 14.18
N SER A 102 -7.05 5.48 13.57
CA SER A 102 -7.74 5.50 12.27
C SER A 102 -6.81 5.07 11.14
N LEU A 103 -5.55 5.51 11.15
CA LEU A 103 -4.56 5.07 10.16
C LEU A 103 -4.24 3.58 10.27
N ILE A 104 -4.16 3.02 11.48
CA ILE A 104 -3.99 1.57 11.67
C ILE A 104 -5.19 0.82 11.10
N ARG A 105 -6.42 1.29 11.39
CA ARG A 105 -7.64 0.69 10.82
C ARG A 105 -7.61 0.71 9.30
N ASP A 106 -7.31 1.85 8.69
CA ASP A 106 -7.28 1.98 7.23
C ASP A 106 -6.23 1.05 6.61
N ARG A 107 -5.09 0.90 7.29
CA ARG A 107 -4.04 -0.04 6.89
C ARG A 107 -4.46 -1.51 7.06
N VAL A 108 -5.25 -1.84 8.08
CA VAL A 108 -5.87 -3.18 8.23
C VAL A 108 -6.80 -3.49 7.06
N ILE A 109 -7.68 -2.55 6.70
CA ILE A 109 -8.61 -2.70 5.57
C ILE A 109 -7.82 -2.94 4.27
N CYS A 110 -6.81 -2.11 4.01
CA CYS A 110 -6.09 -2.15 2.75
C CYS A 110 -5.11 -3.34 2.66
N GLY A 111 -4.54 -3.75 3.79
CA GLY A 111 -3.41 -4.68 3.86
C GLY A 111 -3.70 -6.07 4.41
N THR A 112 -4.93 -6.38 4.79
CA THR A 112 -5.31 -7.76 5.09
C THR A 112 -5.20 -8.66 3.85
N LYS A 113 -4.80 -9.91 4.07
CA LYS A 113 -4.70 -10.94 3.02
C LYS A 113 -6.07 -11.48 2.59
N GLU A 114 -7.05 -11.44 3.49
CA GLU A 114 -8.37 -12.03 3.26
C GLU A 114 -9.33 -11.02 2.63
N CYS A 115 -9.79 -11.29 1.41
CA CYS A 115 -10.75 -10.44 0.72
C CYS A 115 -12.08 -10.29 1.47
N SER A 116 -12.52 -11.34 2.18
CA SER A 116 -13.77 -11.32 2.96
C SER A 116 -13.72 -10.32 4.12
N ILE A 117 -12.57 -10.18 4.78
CA ILE A 117 -12.36 -9.19 5.84
C ILE A 117 -12.46 -7.78 5.24
N LYS A 118 -11.75 -7.53 4.14
CA LYS A 118 -11.80 -6.24 3.44
C LYS A 118 -13.20 -5.88 3.00
N GLU A 119 -13.90 -6.80 2.33
CA GLU A 119 -15.28 -6.60 1.87
C GLU A 119 -16.22 -6.28 3.04
N ARG A 120 -16.15 -7.06 4.13
CA ARG A 120 -17.03 -6.82 5.27
C ARG A 120 -16.74 -5.49 5.96
N LEU A 121 -15.48 -5.10 6.08
CA LEU A 121 -15.12 -3.82 6.69
C LEU A 121 -15.55 -2.62 5.82
N LEU A 122 -15.54 -2.75 4.50
CA LEU A 122 -16.00 -1.70 3.58
C LEU A 122 -17.52 -1.54 3.52
N GLN A 123 -18.28 -2.52 4.04
CA GLN A 123 -19.74 -2.42 4.19
C GLN A 123 -20.16 -1.70 5.47
N GLU A 124 -19.25 -1.52 6.43
CA GLU A 124 -19.55 -0.83 7.68
C GLU A 124 -19.38 0.68 7.52
N ASP A 125 -20.29 1.46 8.08
CA ASP A 125 -20.17 2.92 8.15
C ASP A 125 -19.09 3.30 9.19
N ASP A 126 -17.96 3.80 8.70
CA ASP A 126 -16.80 4.32 9.46
C ASP A 126 -16.48 3.51 10.75
N PRO A 127 -16.10 2.23 10.63
CA PRO A 127 -15.85 1.40 11.81
C PRO A 127 -14.70 1.97 12.65
N THR A 128 -14.79 1.89 13.98
CA THR A 128 -13.64 2.16 14.85
C THR A 128 -12.58 1.06 14.68
N LEU A 129 -11.32 1.34 15.07
CA LEU A 129 -10.27 0.32 15.06
C LEU A 129 -10.70 -0.94 15.84
N GLU A 130 -11.29 -0.77 17.02
CA GLU A 130 -11.75 -1.91 17.83
C GLU A 130 -12.82 -2.74 17.13
N LYS A 131 -13.82 -2.08 16.52
CA LYS A 131 -14.87 -2.75 15.73
C LYS A 131 -14.27 -3.49 14.55
N ALA A 132 -13.31 -2.89 13.85
CA ALA A 132 -12.63 -3.52 12.72
C ALA A 132 -11.87 -4.78 13.13
N LEU A 133 -11.16 -4.75 14.26
CA LEU A 133 -10.45 -5.91 14.80
C LEU A 133 -11.41 -7.03 15.22
N LYS A 134 -12.55 -6.70 15.83
CA LYS A 134 -13.57 -7.69 16.20
C LYS A 134 -14.11 -8.42 14.98
N ILE A 135 -14.45 -7.68 13.92
CA ILE A 135 -14.91 -8.25 12.64
C ILE A 135 -13.84 -9.15 12.01
N ALA A 136 -12.60 -8.64 11.91
CA ALA A 136 -11.49 -9.36 11.30
C ALA A 136 -11.18 -10.69 12.04
N ARG A 137 -11.13 -10.68 13.37
CA ARG A 137 -10.92 -11.89 14.18
C ARG A 137 -12.06 -12.89 14.03
N SER A 138 -13.32 -12.41 14.03
CA SER A 138 -14.47 -13.28 13.86
C SER A 138 -14.44 -14.01 12.52
N LEU A 139 -14.09 -13.29 11.43
CA LEU A 139 -13.98 -13.88 10.10
C LEU A 139 -12.78 -14.82 9.97
N GLU A 140 -11.64 -14.49 10.57
CA GLU A 140 -10.47 -15.37 10.63
C GLU A 140 -10.82 -16.68 11.34
N ALA A 141 -11.48 -16.62 12.50
CA ALA A 141 -11.95 -17.79 13.25
C ALA A 141 -12.95 -18.62 12.43
N SER A 142 -13.98 -17.99 11.85
CA SER A 142 -14.97 -18.70 11.02
C SER A 142 -14.32 -19.40 9.81
N LYS A 143 -13.29 -18.82 9.21
CA LYS A 143 -12.55 -19.46 8.11
C LYS A 143 -11.79 -20.69 8.58
N LEU A 144 -11.12 -20.60 9.74
CA LEU A 144 -10.43 -21.74 10.35
C LEU A 144 -11.42 -22.86 10.67
N ASP A 145 -12.55 -22.54 11.30
CA ASP A 145 -13.60 -23.51 11.62
C ASP A 145 -14.12 -24.20 10.36
N LEU A 146 -14.51 -23.44 9.33
CA LEU A 146 -14.98 -23.99 8.05
C LEU A 146 -13.94 -24.89 7.37
N SER A 147 -12.65 -24.53 7.45
CA SER A 147 -11.58 -25.36 6.90
C SER A 147 -11.44 -26.70 7.65
N SER A 148 -11.67 -26.70 8.96
CA SER A 148 -11.65 -27.91 9.80
C SER A 148 -12.90 -28.77 9.63
N MET A 149 -14.05 -28.15 9.34
CA MET A 149 -15.35 -28.84 9.21
C MET A 149 -15.55 -29.54 7.86
N GLY A 150 -14.66 -29.35 6.88
CA GLY A 150 -14.65 -30.12 5.63
C GLY A 150 -15.90 -29.97 4.74
N THR A 151 -16.75 -28.96 4.97
CA THR A 151 -17.97 -28.79 4.19
C THR A 151 -17.67 -28.16 2.84
N ALA A 152 -17.41 -29.01 1.84
CA ALA A 152 -17.57 -28.65 0.45
C ALA A 152 -19.07 -28.36 0.19
N VAL A 153 -19.50 -27.11 0.36
CA VAL A 153 -20.85 -26.68 -0.01
C VAL A 153 -20.96 -26.75 -1.54
N ARG A 154 -21.45 -27.88 -2.05
CA ARG A 154 -21.87 -28.02 -3.45
C ARG A 154 -23.17 -27.25 -3.61
N VAL A 155 -23.08 -25.99 -4.05
CA VAL A 155 -24.25 -25.23 -4.49
C VAL A 155 -24.74 -25.87 -5.79
N HIS A 156 -25.81 -26.65 -5.73
CA HIS A 156 -26.46 -27.19 -6.92
C HIS A 156 -27.06 -26.02 -7.72
N ALA A 157 -26.55 -25.80 -8.93
CA ALA A 157 -27.16 -24.87 -9.87
C ALA A 157 -28.59 -25.34 -10.18
N VAL A 158 -29.59 -24.59 -9.75
CA VAL A 158 -30.97 -24.78 -10.18
C VAL A 158 -31.05 -24.33 -11.64
N ARG A 159 -30.99 -25.28 -12.58
CA ARG A 159 -31.24 -25.01 -13.99
C ARG A 159 -32.71 -24.63 -14.15
N ALA A 160 -32.99 -23.38 -14.53
CA ALA A 160 -34.30 -22.98 -15.01
C ALA A 160 -34.65 -23.79 -16.28
N PRO A 161 -35.88 -24.30 -16.43
CA PRO A 161 -36.28 -25.02 -17.63
C PRO A 161 -36.23 -24.08 -18.84
N ARG A 162 -35.40 -24.45 -19.83
CA ARG A 162 -35.28 -23.77 -21.11
C ARG A 162 -36.57 -24.00 -21.90
N LYS A 163 -37.42 -22.98 -22.03
CA LYS A 163 -38.57 -23.00 -22.96
C LYS A 163 -38.04 -23.09 -24.39
N GLU A 164 -38.30 -24.20 -25.08
CA GLU A 164 -38.04 -24.34 -26.51
C GLU A 164 -38.95 -23.39 -27.30
N LYS A 165 -38.37 -22.62 -28.23
CA LYS A 165 -39.15 -21.80 -29.17
C LYS A 165 -39.65 -22.70 -30.32
N PRO A 166 -40.93 -22.62 -30.73
CA PRO A 166 -41.43 -23.39 -31.86
C PRO A 166 -40.73 -22.99 -33.17
N GLN A 167 -40.22 -23.98 -33.89
CA GLN A 167 -39.70 -23.85 -35.26
C GLN A 167 -40.88 -23.66 -36.22
N LEU A 168 -40.98 -22.49 -36.87
CA LEU A 168 -41.88 -22.30 -38.00
C LEU A 168 -41.31 -23.02 -39.23
N LYS A 169 -42.08 -23.97 -39.78
CA LYS A 169 -41.80 -24.62 -41.05
C LYS A 169 -42.30 -23.72 -42.18
N THR A 170 -41.42 -23.36 -43.12
CA THR A 170 -41.83 -22.83 -44.43
C THR A 170 -41.23 -23.68 -45.53
N ASN A 171 -42.09 -24.42 -46.23
CA ASN A 171 -41.78 -25.16 -47.44
C ASN A 171 -42.09 -24.28 -48.66
N SER A 172 -41.14 -24.11 -49.59
CA SER A 172 -41.45 -24.25 -51.03
C SER A 172 -40.24 -24.01 -51.96
N ARG A 173 -39.90 -25.11 -52.67
CA ARG A 173 -39.59 -25.23 -54.11
C ARG A 173 -38.18 -24.84 -54.63
N GLN A 174 -37.50 -25.88 -55.13
CA GLN A 174 -36.31 -25.87 -56.02
C GLN A 174 -36.70 -25.42 -57.44
N LEU A 175 -35.81 -24.88 -58.29
CA LEU A 175 -34.81 -25.54 -59.18
C LEU A 175 -34.23 -24.43 -60.12
N PRO A 176 -33.24 -24.66 -61.02
CA PRO A 176 -32.15 -25.64 -61.05
C PRO A 176 -30.75 -25.03 -61.33
N HIS A 177 -29.79 -25.96 -61.31
CA HIS A 177 -28.35 -25.96 -61.55
C HIS A 177 -27.86 -25.28 -62.86
N ILE A 178 -26.80 -24.45 -62.80
CA ILE A 178 -25.81 -24.30 -63.89
C ILE A 178 -24.39 -24.25 -63.29
N LEU A 179 -23.55 -25.16 -63.76
CA LEU A 179 -22.10 -25.25 -63.50
C LEU A 179 -21.34 -24.13 -64.21
N LYS A 180 -20.29 -23.59 -63.57
CA LYS A 180 -18.94 -23.55 -64.17
C LYS A 180 -17.85 -23.20 -63.14
N GLN A 181 -16.77 -23.94 -63.30
CA GLN A 181 -15.48 -23.90 -62.62
C GLN A 181 -14.68 -22.61 -62.95
N HIS A 182 -13.84 -22.12 -62.05
CA HIS A 182 -12.36 -22.20 -62.15
C HIS A 182 -11.63 -21.37 -61.08
N GLN A 183 -10.35 -21.73 -60.93
CA GLN A 183 -9.41 -21.45 -59.85
C GLN A 183 -8.70 -20.07 -59.89
N HIS A 184 -8.11 -19.77 -58.73
CA HIS A 184 -6.81 -19.12 -58.47
C HIS A 184 -6.59 -17.60 -58.57
N GLN A 185 -6.12 -17.10 -57.40
CA GLN A 185 -5.03 -16.14 -57.13
C GLN A 185 -5.12 -14.71 -57.68
N LYS A 186 -4.97 -13.69 -56.82
CA LYS A 186 -3.68 -13.09 -56.41
C LYS A 186 -3.88 -11.93 -55.40
N HIS A 187 -2.81 -11.68 -54.65
CA HIS A 187 -2.53 -10.57 -53.73
C HIS A 187 -2.93 -9.16 -54.22
N SER A 188 -3.24 -8.23 -53.30
CA SER A 188 -2.39 -7.04 -53.05
C SER A 188 -2.94 -6.14 -51.92
N GLN A 189 -2.03 -5.37 -51.32
CA GLN A 189 -2.12 -4.52 -50.13
C GLN A 189 -2.94 -3.24 -50.32
N ALA A 190 -3.52 -2.74 -49.22
CA ALA A 190 -3.69 -1.30 -48.92
C ALA A 190 -3.94 -1.14 -47.41
N GLN A 191 -2.91 -0.83 -46.62
CA GLN A 191 -2.63 0.49 -46.03
C GLN A 191 -3.65 0.93 -44.95
N THR A 192 -3.20 0.87 -43.69
CA THR A 192 -3.80 1.57 -42.54
C THR A 192 -3.35 3.03 -42.51
N PRO A 193 -4.26 4.03 -42.36
CA PRO A 193 -3.87 5.42 -42.12
C PRO A 193 -3.55 5.69 -40.63
N PRO A 194 -2.86 6.80 -40.31
CA PRO A 194 -1.92 6.89 -39.20
C PRO A 194 -2.48 7.52 -37.91
N SER A 195 -1.88 7.09 -36.79
CA SER A 195 -1.62 7.81 -35.53
C SER A 195 -2.38 9.11 -35.24
N GLU A 196 -3.23 9.07 -34.20
CA GLU A 196 -3.47 10.24 -33.35
C GLU A 196 -2.77 10.06 -32.00
N ILE A 197 -2.01 11.08 -31.67
CA ILE A 197 -1.10 11.22 -30.54
C ILE A 197 -1.93 11.50 -29.28
N LEU A 198 -1.85 10.63 -28.27
CA LEU A 198 -2.23 10.97 -26.89
C LEU A 198 -0.96 11.18 -26.05
N PRO A 199 -0.83 12.30 -25.32
CA PRO A 199 0.36 12.62 -24.53
C PRO A 199 0.65 11.56 -23.46
N GLN A 200 1.85 10.99 -23.55
CA GLN A 200 2.46 10.10 -22.57
C GLN A 200 2.87 10.88 -21.32
N LEU A 201 2.06 10.83 -20.25
CA LEU A 201 2.52 11.32 -18.94
C LEU A 201 1.81 10.67 -17.75
N TRP A 202 1.87 9.34 -17.62
CA TRP A 202 1.64 8.68 -16.31
C TRP A 202 2.26 7.28 -16.14
N LYS A 203 3.12 6.79 -17.05
CA LYS A 203 3.71 5.45 -16.93
C LYS A 203 5.18 5.48 -16.52
N SER A 204 5.44 5.60 -15.22
CA SER A 204 6.67 5.21 -14.52
C SER A 204 6.42 5.53 -13.02
N THR A 205 6.25 4.63 -12.05
CA THR A 205 6.76 3.28 -11.83
C THR A 205 5.80 2.61 -10.83
N ALA A 206 5.16 1.50 -11.19
CA ALA A 206 4.41 0.67 -10.24
C ALA A 206 5.09 -0.71 -10.17
N PRO A 207 5.52 -1.19 -8.99
CA PRO A 207 6.06 -2.54 -8.88
C PRO A 207 4.95 -3.57 -9.07
N SER A 208 5.26 -4.57 -9.89
CA SER A 208 4.42 -5.72 -10.21
C SER A 208 4.08 -6.54 -8.97
N VAL A 209 2.84 -6.42 -8.48
CA VAL A 209 2.19 -7.47 -7.70
C VAL A 209 0.80 -7.68 -8.30
N ALA A 210 0.60 -8.84 -8.89
CA ALA A 210 -0.66 -9.25 -9.49
C ALA A 210 -1.76 -9.32 -8.42
N MET A 211 -2.86 -8.59 -8.65
CA MET A 211 -4.15 -8.87 -8.00
C MET A 211 -4.92 -9.90 -8.83
N PRO A 212 -5.31 -11.05 -8.27
CA PRO A 212 -6.36 -11.86 -8.85
C PRO A 212 -7.65 -11.66 -8.05
N CYS A 213 -8.52 -10.77 -8.51
CA CYS A 213 -9.95 -10.96 -8.33
C CYS A 213 -10.69 -10.36 -9.53
N ALA A 214 -11.48 -11.22 -10.18
CA ALA A 214 -11.77 -11.17 -11.59
C ALA A 214 -12.83 -10.13 -12.01
N ARG A 215 -12.78 -9.86 -13.31
CA ARG A 215 -13.75 -9.19 -14.17
C ARG A 215 -15.21 -9.50 -13.83
N SER A 216 -16.04 -8.46 -13.91
CA SER A 216 -17.36 -8.55 -14.55
C SER A 216 -17.71 -7.21 -15.18
N ASN A 217 -17.94 -7.26 -16.50
CA ASN A 217 -18.49 -6.20 -17.32
C ASN A 217 -20.01 -6.17 -17.10
N VAL A 218 -20.58 -5.02 -16.71
CA VAL A 218 -21.86 -4.55 -17.24
C VAL A 218 -21.78 -3.03 -17.41
N GLN A 219 -22.16 -2.61 -18.62
CA GLN A 219 -22.09 -1.27 -19.20
C GLN A 219 -23.05 -0.24 -18.59
N LEU A 220 -22.55 0.99 -18.55
CA LEU A 220 -23.17 2.26 -18.96
C LEU A 220 -24.65 2.52 -18.63
N LEU A 221 -24.86 3.59 -17.86
CA LEU A 221 -25.89 4.58 -18.14
C LEU A 221 -25.40 5.97 -17.67
N GLN A 222 -24.66 6.65 -18.55
CA GLN A 222 -24.57 8.11 -18.53
C GLN A 222 -25.82 8.66 -19.21
N LYS A 223 -26.54 9.53 -18.51
CA LYS A 223 -27.39 10.56 -19.12
C LYS A 223 -27.04 11.91 -18.48
N THR A 224 -26.26 12.69 -19.21
CA THR A 224 -26.36 14.16 -19.31
C THR A 224 -27.79 14.50 -19.76
N GLU A 225 -28.51 15.55 -19.36
CA GLU A 225 -28.31 17.02 -19.25
C GLU A 225 -29.71 17.60 -18.80
N PRO A 226 -30.00 18.92 -18.69
CA PRO A 226 -29.18 20.14 -18.67
C PRO A 226 -29.54 21.14 -17.53
N LEU A 227 -28.83 22.28 -17.51
CA LEU A 227 -29.16 23.50 -16.78
C LEU A 227 -30.58 24.03 -17.10
N GLN A 228 -31.26 24.56 -16.08
CA GLN A 228 -32.19 25.69 -16.23
C GLN A 228 -31.89 26.77 -15.19
N LYS A 229 -31.78 28.00 -15.69
CA LYS A 229 -31.79 29.28 -14.97
C LYS A 229 -33.25 29.72 -14.73
N ASP A 230 -33.38 30.73 -13.87
CA ASP A 230 -34.55 31.57 -13.57
C ASP A 230 -35.53 30.91 -12.56
N VAL A 231 -35.74 31.44 -11.35
CA VAL A 231 -36.16 32.80 -10.94
C VAL A 231 -35.50 33.21 -9.61
#